data_AF-A0A2E4EU27-F1
#
_entry.id   AF-A0A2E4EU27-F1
#
_cell.length_a   1.000
_cell.length_b   1.000
_cell.length_c   1.000
_cell.angle_alpha   90.00
_cell.angle_beta   90.00
_cell.angle_gamma   90.00
#
_symmetry.space_group_name_H-M   'P 1'
#
loop_
_entity.id
_entity.type
_entity.pdbx_description
1 polymer ?
#
loop_
_entity_poly.entity_id
_entity_poly.type
_entity_poly.pdbx_seq_one_letter_code
_entity_poly.pdbx_strand_id
1 'polypeptide(L)'
;MRQQFYGEWEGLHGTPSEVAITQYAVRTVTRERANPPRALSEDEIRETAGDYHGPASEHRKNFSDGRVGSFSELAEHEHGGQLVTAAANALTEEFRAFVAE
;
A
#
# COMPACT_ATOMS: atom_id res chain seq x y z
N MET A 1 9.83 7.32 -0.75
CA MET A 1 8.93 7.33 -1.93
C MET A 1 7.46 7.26 -1.54
N ARG A 2 6.98 6.20 -0.87
CA ARG A 2 5.56 6.11 -0.44
C ARG A 2 5.08 7.32 0.38
N GLN A 3 5.85 7.73 1.39
CA GLN A 3 5.56 8.95 2.16
C GLN A 3 5.47 10.22 1.29
N GLN A 4 6.31 10.31 0.26
CA GLN A 4 6.32 11.46 -0.65
C GLN A 4 5.12 11.47 -1.59
N PHE A 5 4.69 10.30 -2.09
CA PHE A 5 3.57 10.21 -3.02
C PHE A 5 2.22 10.26 -2.32
N TYR A 6 2.10 9.69 -1.13
CA TYR A 6 0.81 9.38 -0.52
C TYR A 6 0.65 9.94 0.90
N GLY A 7 1.75 10.26 1.59
CA GLY A 7 1.73 10.73 2.97
C GLY A 7 0.89 9.82 3.88
N GLU A 8 0.04 10.45 4.70
CA GLU A 8 -0.90 9.78 5.62
C GLU A 8 -1.89 8.84 4.91
N TRP A 9 -2.09 9.01 3.60
CA TRP A 9 -3.05 8.22 2.82
C TRP A 9 -2.50 6.93 2.22
N GLU A 10 -1.24 6.59 2.50
CA GLU A 10 -0.71 5.25 2.20
C GLU A 10 -1.56 4.18 2.89
N GLY A 11 -1.87 4.36 4.18
CA GLY A 11 -2.61 3.38 4.99
C GLY A 11 -1.91 2.02 5.07
N LEU A 12 -2.70 0.96 5.26
CA LEU A 12 -2.21 -0.39 5.57
C LEU A 12 -2.66 -1.47 4.58
N HIS A 13 -3.79 -1.30 3.89
CA HIS A 13 -4.27 -2.27 2.91
C HIS A 13 -5.19 -1.64 1.87
N GLY A 14 -5.09 -2.13 0.63
CA GLY A 14 -5.62 -1.44 -0.54
C GLY A 14 -4.84 -0.14 -0.77
N THR A 15 -3.54 -0.15 -0.47
CA THR A 15 -2.71 1.06 -0.48
C THR A 15 -2.60 1.62 -1.89
N PRO A 16 -2.44 2.95 -2.06
CA PRO A 16 -2.14 3.49 -3.37
C PRO A 16 -0.82 2.95 -3.94
N SER A 17 0.14 2.53 -3.11
CA SER A 17 1.36 1.85 -3.59
C SER A 17 1.09 0.45 -4.14
N GLU A 18 0.28 -0.39 -3.47
CA GLU A 18 -0.16 -1.70 -3.95
C GLU A 18 -0.89 -1.57 -5.31
N VAL A 19 -1.82 -0.61 -5.39
CA VAL A 19 -2.57 -0.37 -6.61
C VAL A 19 -1.67 0.16 -7.72
N ALA A 20 -0.76 1.10 -7.44
CA ALA A 20 0.18 1.63 -8.43
C ALA A 20 1.09 0.53 -9.00
N ILE A 21 1.64 -0.34 -8.15
CA ILE A 21 2.45 -1.50 -8.57
C ILE A 21 1.62 -2.42 -9.48
N THR A 22 0.36 -2.68 -9.13
CA THR A 22 -0.53 -3.53 -9.93
C THR A 22 -0.88 -2.88 -11.27
N GLN A 23 -1.12 -1.56 -11.30
CA GLN A 23 -1.34 -0.79 -12.53
C GLN A 23 -0.13 -0.86 -13.45
N TYR A 24 1.08 -0.78 -12.89
CA TYR A 24 2.34 -0.89 -13.63
C TYR A 24 2.57 -2.29 -14.20
N ALA A 25 2.40 -3.34 -13.38
CA ALA A 25 2.76 -4.70 -13.73
C ALA A 25 1.71 -5.42 -14.60
N VAL A 26 0.44 -5.04 -14.48
CA VAL A 26 -0.67 -5.78 -15.11
C VAL A 26 -1.48 -4.89 -16.05
N ARG A 27 -2.27 -3.97 -15.50
CA ARG A 27 -3.09 -3.02 -16.26
C ARG A 27 -3.69 -1.95 -15.36
N THR A 28 -3.99 -0.80 -15.94
CA THR A 28 -4.89 0.20 -15.34
C THR A 28 -6.35 -0.14 -15.62
N VAL A 29 -7.23 0.10 -14.64
CA VAL A 29 -8.69 -0.07 -14.78
C VAL A 29 -9.36 1.28 -14.68
N THR A 30 -10.09 1.68 -15.72
CA THR A 30 -10.89 2.91 -15.71
C THR A 30 -12.23 2.65 -15.03
N ARG A 31 -12.52 3.39 -13.96
CA ARG A 31 -13.79 3.37 -13.22
C ARG A 31 -14.04 4.73 -12.56
N GLU A 32 -15.23 4.91 -12.00
CA GLU A 32 -15.50 6.06 -11.13
C GLU A 32 -14.57 6.04 -9.90
N ARG A 33 -14.10 7.22 -9.51
CA ARG A 33 -13.25 7.39 -8.33
C ARG A 33 -14.07 7.14 -7.07
N ALA A 34 -13.54 6.32 -6.17
CA ALA A 34 -14.12 6.15 -4.84
C ALA A 34 -13.80 7.37 -3.95
N ASN A 35 -14.65 7.63 -2.96
CA ASN A 35 -14.32 8.59 -1.92
C ASN A 35 -13.14 8.08 -1.06
N PRO A 36 -12.35 8.96 -0.43
CA PRO A 36 -11.39 8.56 0.59
C PRO A 36 -12.08 7.74 1.70
N PRO A 37 -11.44 6.68 2.22
CA PRO A 37 -11.98 5.97 3.38
C PRO A 37 -11.78 6.83 4.64
N ARG A 38 -12.17 6.28 5.79
CA ARG A 38 -11.78 6.84 7.08
C ARG A 38 -10.24 6.83 7.20
N ALA A 39 -9.65 7.99 7.50
CA ALA A 39 -8.24 8.07 7.85
C ALA A 39 -7.97 7.34 9.18
N LEU A 40 -6.81 6.70 9.28
CA LEU A 40 -6.33 6.12 10.54
C LEU A 40 -5.61 7.20 11.33
N SER A 41 -5.74 7.15 12.66
CA SER A 41 -4.86 7.92 13.54
C SER A 41 -3.46 7.29 13.59
N GLU A 42 -2.46 8.06 14.02
CA GLU A 42 -1.10 7.55 14.23
C GLU A 42 -1.07 6.38 15.24
N ASP A 43 -1.94 6.40 16.25
CA ASP A 43 -2.06 5.34 17.24
C ASP A 43 -2.65 4.07 16.62
N GLU A 44 -3.70 4.19 15.79
CA GLU A 44 -4.27 3.05 15.06
C GLU A 44 -3.25 2.41 14.11
N ILE A 45 -2.43 3.23 13.43
CA ILE A 45 -1.35 2.74 12.56
C ILE A 45 -0.31 1.98 13.39
N ARG A 46 0.09 2.51 14.55
CA ARG A 46 1.09 1.90 15.43
C ARG A 46 0.60 0.59 16.02
N GLU A 47 -0.64 0.54 16.49
CA GLU A 47 -1.26 -0.67 17.06
C GLU A 47 -1.43 -1.78 16.01
N THR A 48 -1.69 -1.40 14.75
CA THR A 48 -1.90 -2.34 13.65
C THR A 48 -0.62 -2.64 12.85
N ALA A 49 0.53 -2.10 13.26
CA ALA A 49 1.82 -2.31 12.57
C ALA A 49 2.34 -3.76 12.65
N GLY A 50 1.67 -4.64 13.39
CA GLY A 50 1.96 -6.08 13.48
C GLY A 50 0.90 -6.95 12.79
N ASP A 51 1.14 -8.26 12.77
CA ASP A 51 0.25 -9.27 12.16
C ASP A 51 -0.98 -9.61 13.03
N TYR A 52 -1.53 -8.61 13.73
CA TYR A 52 -2.72 -8.80 14.54
C TYR A 52 -3.96 -8.34 13.77
N HIS A 53 -4.46 -9.22 12.92
CA HIS A 53 -5.77 -9.06 12.32
C HIS A 53 -6.79 -9.77 13.21
N GLY A 54 -7.67 -8.99 13.84
CA GLY A 54 -8.83 -9.52 14.54
C GLY A 54 -9.73 -10.38 13.61
N PRO A 55 -10.80 -10.98 14.14
CA PRO A 55 -11.70 -11.81 13.36
C PRO A 55 -12.17 -11.15 12.06
N ALA A 56 -12.28 -11.92 10.97
CA ALA A 56 -12.70 -11.40 9.66
C ALA A 56 -14.06 -10.67 9.69
N SER A 57 -14.96 -11.07 10.59
CA SER A 57 -16.26 -10.43 10.80
C SER A 57 -16.13 -9.03 11.42
N GLU A 58 -15.14 -8.80 12.28
CA GLU A 58 -14.84 -7.48 12.84
C GLU A 58 -14.11 -6.62 11.81
N HIS A 59 -13.18 -7.20 11.06
CA HIS A 59 -12.50 -6.50 9.97
C HIS A 59 -13.51 -5.93 8.96
N ARG A 60 -14.47 -6.74 8.49
CA ARG A 60 -15.52 -6.26 7.57
C ARG A 60 -16.40 -5.17 8.17
N LYS A 61 -16.66 -5.20 9.48
CA LYS A 61 -17.45 -4.14 10.15
C LYS A 61 -16.69 -2.82 10.17
N ASN A 62 -15.38 -2.87 10.41
CA ASN A 62 -14.53 -1.68 10.53
C ASN A 62 -14.07 -1.13 9.17
N PHE A 63 -13.89 -2.01 8.18
CA PHE A 63 -13.37 -1.72 6.84
C PHE A 63 -14.26 -2.40 5.79
N SER A 64 -15.45 -1.83 5.56
CA SER A 64 -16.51 -2.47 4.77
C SER A 64 -16.18 -2.64 3.29
N ASP A 65 -15.33 -1.77 2.74
CA ASP A 65 -14.81 -1.86 1.37
C ASP A 65 -13.43 -2.54 1.28
N GLY A 66 -12.91 -3.03 2.42
CA GLY A 66 -11.62 -3.67 2.55
C GLY A 66 -10.42 -2.72 2.64
N ARG A 67 -10.56 -1.41 2.38
CA ARG A 67 -9.44 -0.47 2.53
C ARG A 67 -9.19 -0.18 4.00
N VAL A 68 -7.92 -0.17 4.39
CA VAL A 68 -7.50 0.09 5.78
C VAL A 68 -6.69 1.39 5.80
N GLY A 69 -7.39 2.53 5.93
CA GLY A 69 -6.77 3.87 5.96
C GLY A 69 -6.22 4.38 4.63
N SER A 70 -6.36 3.60 3.56
CA SER A 70 -5.68 3.85 2.29
C SER A 70 -6.54 4.59 1.27
N PHE A 71 -6.09 5.75 0.78
CA PHE A 71 -6.78 6.41 -0.34
C PHE A 71 -6.20 5.91 -1.68
N SER A 72 -6.68 4.75 -2.13
CA SER A 72 -6.18 4.06 -3.32
C SER A 72 -6.26 4.86 -4.62
N GLU A 73 -7.11 5.88 -4.71
CA GLU A 73 -7.28 6.74 -5.89
C GLU A 73 -6.09 7.70 -6.13
N LEU A 74 -5.10 7.71 -5.23
CA LEU A 74 -3.83 8.41 -5.42
C LEU A 74 -2.81 7.59 -6.26
N ALA A 75 -3.13 6.34 -6.57
CA ALA A 75 -2.27 5.47 -7.36
C ALA A 75 -2.14 5.96 -8.81
N GLU A 76 -0.90 6.08 -9.28
CA GLU A 76 -0.55 6.36 -10.67
C GLU A 76 0.37 5.25 -11.19
N HIS A 77 0.25 4.92 -12.47
CA HIS A 77 1.03 3.85 -13.11
C HIS A 77 2.54 4.11 -12.97
N GLU A 78 2.96 5.37 -13.11
CA GLU A 78 4.34 5.83 -13.01
C GLU A 78 4.91 5.61 -11.61
N HIS A 79 4.10 5.84 -10.55
CA HIS A 79 4.54 5.56 -9.18
C HIS A 79 4.85 4.07 -9.01
N GLY A 80 4.06 3.19 -9.63
CA GLY A 80 4.26 1.75 -9.61
C GLY A 80 5.61 1.35 -10.20
N GLY A 81 5.94 1.89 -11.39
CA GLY A 81 7.23 1.64 -12.03
C GLY A 81 8.40 2.08 -11.16
N GLN A 82 8.32 3.28 -10.57
CA GLN A 82 9.37 3.80 -9.69
C GLN A 82 9.54 2.96 -8.41
N LEU A 83 8.44 2.50 -7.81
CA LEU A 83 8.46 1.62 -6.64
C LEU A 83 9.07 0.26 -6.97
N VAL A 84 8.70 -0.36 -8.09
CA VAL A 84 9.25 -1.64 -8.54
C VAL A 84 10.75 -1.53 -8.82
N THR A 85 11.20 -0.49 -9.52
CA THR A 85 12.63 -0.27 -9.77
C THR A 85 13.40 -0.09 -8.47
N ALA A 86 12.90 0.72 -7.53
CA ALA A 86 13.56 0.93 -6.24
C ALA A 86 13.65 -0.37 -5.42
N ALA A 87 12.56 -1.14 -5.36
CA ALA A 87 12.51 -2.41 -4.65
C ALA A 87 13.45 -3.45 -5.27
N ALA A 88 13.44 -3.60 -6.60
CA ALA A 88 14.29 -4.57 -7.30
C ALA A 88 15.78 -4.26 -7.10
N ASN A 89 16.18 -2.99 -7.15
CA ASN A 89 17.56 -2.59 -6.90
C ASN A 89 17.99 -2.91 -5.46
N ALA A 90 17.19 -2.51 -4.47
CA ALA A 90 17.48 -2.75 -3.06
C ALA A 90 17.58 -4.26 -2.74
N LEU A 91 16.62 -5.06 -3.21
CA LEU A 91 16.64 -6.51 -3.03
C LEU A 91 17.84 -7.18 -3.72
N THR A 92 18.23 -6.69 -4.89
CA THR A 92 19.41 -7.22 -5.59
C THR A 92 20.69 -6.92 -4.82
N GLU A 93 20.83 -5.72 -4.27
CA GLU A 93 21.97 -5.33 -3.44
C GLU A 93 22.03 -6.16 -2.15
N GLU A 94 20.91 -6.28 -1.44
CA GLU A 94 20.80 -7.07 -0.22
C GLU A 94 21.10 -8.55 -0.48
N PHE A 95 20.54 -9.13 -1.54
CA PHE A 95 20.79 -10.52 -1.90
C PHE A 95 22.27 -10.76 -2.25
N ARG A 96 22.92 -9.84 -2.99
CA ARG A 96 24.35 -9.94 -3.29
C ARG A 96 25.23 -9.88 -2.04
N ALA A 97 24.86 -9.05 -1.07
CA ALA A 97 25.56 -8.99 0.21
C ALA A 97 25.41 -10.31 0.99
N PHE A 98 24.18 -10.82 1.10
CA PHE A 98 23.87 -12.07 1.79
C PHE A 98 24.64 -13.27 1.23
N VAL A 99 24.76 -13.42 -0.09
CA VAL A 99 25.48 -14.55 -0.70
C VAL A 99 27.01 -14.43 -0.66
N ALA A 100 27.54 -13.26 -0.29
CA ALA A 100 28.98 -13.02 -0.15
C ALA A 100 29.50 -13.24 1.28
N GLU A 101 28.60 -13.50 2.24
CA GLU A 101 28.91 -13.97 3.60
C GLU A 101 29.31 -15.45 3.62
#